data_AF-A0A5J5ISL5-F1
#
_entry.id   AF-A0A5J5ISL5-F1
#
_cell.length_a   1.000
_cell.length_b   1.000
_cell.length_c   1.000
_cell.angle_alpha   90.00
_cell.angle_beta   90.00
_cell.angle_gamma   90.00
#
_symmetry.space_group_name_H-M   'P 1'
#
loop_
_entity.id
_entity.type
_entity.pdbx_description
1 polymer ?
#
loop_
_entity_poly.entity_id
_entity_poly.type
_entity_poly.pdbx_seq_one_letter_code
_entity_poly.pdbx_strand_id
1 'polypeptide(L)'
;MHSLLWLTSAATPIPEITVNPTSVTPGPWGFAAIALLAVAVVLLLLDMLRRVRRGRYRSEIREQLDAEEADAAGADGRDVDRPDGGSVPR
;
A
#
# COMPACT_ATOMS: atom_id res chain seq x y z
N MET A 1 14.11 50.74 55.81
CA MET A 1 13.63 50.84 54.41
C MET A 1 14.84 51.00 53.50
N HIS A 2 15.46 49.91 53.04
CA HIS A 2 16.40 49.88 51.92
C HIS A 2 16.26 48.48 51.30
N SER A 3 15.25 48.30 50.45
CA SER A 3 15.40 48.35 48.99
C SER A 3 16.01 47.06 48.47
N LEU A 4 15.11 46.16 48.07
CA LEU A 4 15.31 44.93 47.29
C LEU A 4 15.89 45.27 45.90
N LEU A 5 17.13 45.75 45.85
CA LEU A 5 17.80 46.19 44.64
C LEU A 5 18.90 45.22 44.22
N TRP A 6 18.58 43.91 44.31
CA TRP A 6 19.44 42.82 43.86
C TRP A 6 18.83 42.00 42.72
N LEU A 7 17.90 42.56 41.94
CA LEU A 7 17.65 42.07 40.59
C LEU A 7 18.80 42.56 39.68
N THR A 8 20.01 42.08 39.99
CA THR A 8 21.11 42.11 39.04
C THR A 8 20.73 41.18 37.89
N SER A 9 20.69 41.76 36.71
CA SER A 9 20.34 41.11 35.45
C SER A 9 21.14 39.81 35.29
N ALA A 10 20.48 38.66 35.41
CA ALA A 10 21.07 37.39 35.02
C ALA A 10 21.15 37.40 33.49
N ALA A 11 22.29 37.79 32.94
CA ALA A 11 22.57 37.64 31.52
C ALA A 11 22.48 36.14 31.19
N THR A 12 21.41 35.74 30.50
CA THR A 12 21.25 34.38 30.02
C THR A 12 22.38 34.13 29.01
N PRO A 13 23.32 33.20 29.26
CA PRO A 13 24.38 32.93 28.31
C PRO A 13 23.75 32.44 27.00
N ILE A 14 24.04 33.14 25.90
CA ILE A 14 23.68 32.67 24.56
C ILE A 14 24.62 31.50 24.26
N PRO A 15 24.11 30.27 24.03
CA PRO A 15 24.97 29.15 23.72
C PRO A 15 25.69 29.42 22.40
N GLU A 16 27.02 29.42 22.44
CA GLU A 16 27.86 29.46 21.25
C GLU A 16 27.78 28.09 20.56
N ILE A 17 27.40 28.06 19.29
CA ILE A 17 27.34 26.81 18.50
C ILE A 17 28.79 26.36 18.27
N THR A 18 29.30 25.50 19.15
CA THR A 18 30.65 24.90 19.05
C THR A 18 30.73 23.74 18.05
N VAL A 19 29.62 23.39 17.41
CA VAL A 19 29.53 22.34 16.39
C VAL A 19 29.81 22.90 15.00
N ASN A 20 30.73 22.27 14.26
CA ASN A 20 31.05 22.67 12.90
C ASN A 20 29.81 22.57 11.98
N PRO A 21 29.46 23.61 11.20
CA PRO A 21 28.22 23.64 10.41
C PRO A 21 28.15 22.58 9.30
N THR A 22 29.27 21.95 8.94
CA THR A 22 29.30 20.85 7.96
C THR A 22 28.99 19.49 8.57
N SER A 23 28.91 19.38 9.89
CA SER A 23 28.58 18.13 10.61
C SER A 23 27.14 17.67 10.43
N VAL A 24 26.24 18.55 10.01
CA VAL A 24 24.79 18.27 9.91
C VAL A 24 24.32 18.01 8.48
N THR A 25 25.20 18.15 7.50
CA THR A 25 24.88 17.79 6.12
C THR A 25 25.40 16.38 5.87
N PRO A 26 24.53 15.39 5.57
CA PRO A 26 25.01 14.09 5.14
C PRO A 26 25.94 14.30 3.94
N GLY A 27 27.22 13.96 4.10
CA GLY A 27 28.20 14.06 3.02
C GLY A 27 27.83 13.15 1.83
N PRO A 28 28.70 13.02 0.83
CA PRO A 28 28.43 12.20 -0.37
C PRO A 28 27.94 10.78 -0.04
N TRP A 29 28.47 10.17 1.03
CA TRP A 29 28.03 8.86 1.51
C TRP A 29 26.60 8.83 2.05
N GLY A 30 26.16 9.87 2.77
CA GLY A 30 24.79 9.94 3.27
C GLY A 30 23.77 10.16 2.14
N PHE A 31 24.13 10.95 1.12
CA PHE A 31 23.35 11.06 -0.10
C PHE A 31 23.25 9.71 -0.85
N ALA A 32 24.36 8.99 -0.98
CA ALA A 32 24.36 7.67 -1.61
C ALA A 32 23.47 6.67 -0.85
N ALA A 33 23.48 6.70 0.49
CA ALA A 33 22.61 5.85 1.31
C ALA A 33 21.12 6.15 1.07
N ILE A 34 20.73 7.43 1.04
CA ILE A 34 19.34 7.83 0.77
C ILE A 34 18.93 7.50 -0.66
N ALA A 35 19.81 7.71 -1.65
CA ALA A 35 19.57 7.34 -3.03
C ALA A 35 19.33 5.83 -3.18
N LEU A 36 20.15 5.00 -2.51
CA LEU A 36 19.97 3.55 -2.49
C LEU A 36 18.64 3.15 -1.83
N LEU A 37 18.28 3.78 -0.71
CA LEU A 37 17.00 3.56 -0.05
C LEU A 37 15.81 3.90 -0.96
N ALA A 38 15.88 5.02 -1.68
CA ALA A 38 14.86 5.42 -2.64
C ALA A 38 14.72 4.38 -3.77
N VAL A 39 15.84 3.90 -4.32
CA VAL A 39 15.84 2.82 -5.33
C VAL A 39 15.21 1.54 -4.77
N ALA A 40 15.56 1.14 -3.55
CA ALA A 40 14.97 -0.02 -2.90
C ALA A 40 13.45 0.11 -2.75
N VAL A 41 12.95 1.28 -2.34
CA VAL A 41 11.51 1.56 -2.25
C VAL A 41 10.83 1.50 -3.62
N VAL A 42 11.43 2.08 -4.65
CA VAL A 42 10.90 2.02 -6.03
C VAL A 42 10.85 0.58 -6.53
N LEU A 43 11.92 -0.20 -6.32
CA LEU A 43 11.95 -1.62 -6.68
C LEU A 43 10.88 -2.40 -5.92
N LEU A 44 10.64 -2.09 -4.65
CA LEU A 44 9.58 -2.71 -3.85
C LEU A 44 8.19 -2.41 -4.42
N LEU A 45 7.94 -1.17 -4.84
CA LEU A 45 6.70 -0.77 -5.48
C LEU A 45 6.51 -1.49 -6.82
N LEU A 46 7.55 -1.54 -7.67
CA LEU A 46 7.51 -2.24 -8.95
C LEU A 46 7.33 -3.76 -8.76
N ASP A 47 8.00 -4.34 -7.77
CA ASP A 47 7.83 -5.74 -7.39
C ASP A 47 6.39 -6.01 -6.96
N MET A 48 5.85 -5.18 -6.06
CA MET A 48 4.47 -5.29 -5.59
C MET A 48 3.48 -5.17 -6.75
N LEU A 49 3.65 -4.20 -7.65
CA LEU A 49 2.80 -4.02 -8.83
C LEU A 49 2.89 -5.22 -9.77
N ARG A 50 4.10 -5.72 -10.03
CA ARG A 50 4.34 -6.90 -10.87
C ARG A 50 3.72 -8.15 -10.26
N ARG A 51 3.82 -8.31 -8.93
CA ARG A 51 3.23 -9.41 -8.17
C ARG A 51 1.71 -9.38 -8.23
N VAL A 52 1.08 -8.23 -7.99
CA VAL A 52 -0.39 -8.07 -8.08
C VAL A 52 -0.88 -8.39 -9.49
N ARG A 53 -0.22 -7.84 -10.53
CA ARG A 53 -0.56 -8.14 -11.92
C ARG A 53 -0.42 -9.62 -12.25
N ARG A 54 0.62 -10.29 -11.75
CA ARG A 54 0.80 -11.74 -11.96
C ARG A 54 -0.22 -12.61 -11.23
N GLY A 55 -0.67 -12.19 -10.04
CA GLY A 55 -1.60 -12.96 -9.20
C GLY A 55 -3.06 -12.85 -9.63
N ARG A 56 -3.51 -11.66 -10.02
CA ARG A 56 -4.93 -11.34 -10.27
C ARG A 56 -5.51 -12.01 -11.54
N TYR A 57 -4.71 -12.18 -12.58
CA TYR A 57 -5.16 -12.74 -13.86
C TYR A 57 -5.71 -14.17 -13.77
N ARG A 58 -5.35 -14.95 -12.74
CA ARG A 58 -5.72 -16.37 -12.66
C ARG A 58 -6.92 -16.67 -11.77
N SER A 59 -7.27 -15.77 -10.85
CA SER A 59 -8.41 -15.96 -9.96
C SER A 59 -9.67 -15.38 -10.57
N GLU A 60 -9.61 -14.14 -11.07
CA GLU A 60 -10.80 -13.44 -11.58
C GLU A 60 -11.33 -14.09 -12.87
N ILE A 61 -10.45 -14.64 -13.71
CA ILE A 61 -10.85 -15.40 -14.91
C ILE A 61 -11.51 -16.73 -14.54
N ARG A 62 -10.97 -17.46 -13.54
CA ARG A 62 -11.58 -18.73 -13.10
C ARG A 62 -12.92 -18.52 -12.43
N GLU A 63 -13.08 -17.43 -11.68
CA GLU A 63 -14.32 -17.12 -10.98
C GLU A 63 -15.42 -16.68 -11.96
N GLN A 64 -15.08 -15.99 -13.06
CA GLN A 64 -16.01 -15.73 -14.17
C GLN A 64 -16.38 -17.02 -14.92
N LEU A 65 -15.40 -17.89 -15.22
CA LEU A 65 -15.65 -19.19 -15.87
C LEU A 65 -16.52 -20.11 -15.00
N ASP A 66 -16.24 -20.22 -13.70
CA ASP A 66 -17.04 -21.03 -12.76
C ASP A 66 -18.47 -20.47 -12.65
N ALA A 67 -18.65 -19.14 -12.70
CA ALA A 67 -19.98 -18.53 -12.68
C ALA A 67 -20.77 -18.79 -13.98
N GLU A 68 -20.11 -18.71 -15.14
CA GLU A 68 -20.72 -19.03 -16.44
C GLU A 68 -21.06 -20.54 -16.56
N GLU A 69 -20.17 -21.42 -16.07
CA GLU A 69 -20.43 -22.87 -16.03
C GLU A 69 -21.56 -23.23 -15.06
N ALA A 70 -21.66 -22.55 -13.91
CA ALA A 70 -22.76 -22.74 -12.97
C ALA A 70 -24.11 -22.25 -13.53
N ASP A 71 -24.12 -21.11 -14.24
CA ASP A 71 -25.32 -20.61 -14.92
C ASP A 71 -25.74 -21.53 -16.07
N ALA A 72 -24.79 -22.07 -16.84
CA ALA A 72 -25.05 -23.05 -17.88
C ALA A 72 -25.60 -24.38 -17.32
N ALA A 73 -24.98 -24.89 -16.25
CA ALA A 73 -25.44 -26.12 -15.58
C ALA A 73 -26.82 -25.93 -14.92
N GLY A 74 -27.12 -24.75 -14.39
CA GLY A 74 -28.41 -24.40 -13.82
C GLY A 74 -29.52 -24.25 -14.86
N ALA A 75 -29.20 -23.88 -16.11
CA ALA A 75 -30.15 -23.83 -17.21
C ALA A 75 -30.50 -25.23 -17.74
N ASP A 76 -29.51 -26.11 -17.87
CA ASP A 76 -29.69 -27.46 -18.45
C ASP A 76 -30.50 -28.40 -17.52
N GLY A 77 -30.37 -28.22 -16.18
CA GLY A 77 -31.14 -28.99 -15.20
C GLY A 77 -32.64 -28.66 -15.12
N ARG A 78 -33.10 -27.54 -15.69
CA ARG A 78 -34.53 -27.13 -15.62
C ARG A 78 -35.39 -27.62 -16.79
N ASP A 79 -34.78 -28.11 -17.87
CA ASP A 79 -35.53 -28.63 -19.02
C ASP A 79 -35.69 -30.16 -19.03
N VAL A 80 -34.98 -30.88 -18.15
CA VAL A 80 -35.09 -32.36 -18.04
C VAL A 80 -36.26 -32.80 -17.15
N ASP A 81 -36.79 -31.93 -16.27
CA ASP A 81 -37.90 -32.25 -15.35
C ASP A 81 -39.28 -31.80 -15.85
N ARG A 82 -39.46 -31.58 -17.17
CA ARG A 82 -40.81 -31.44 -17.74
C ARG A 82 -41.43 -32.83 -17.81
N PRO A 83 -42.43 -33.18 -16.98
CA PRO A 83 -43.11 -34.46 -17.12
C PRO A 83 -43.79 -34.42 -18.48
N ASP A 84 -43.40 -35.33 -19.36
CA ASP A 84 -44.08 -35.61 -20.61
C ASP A 84 -45.51 -36.08 -20.25
N GLY A 85 -46.39 -35.10 -20.10
CA GLY A 85 -47.83 -35.27 -20.02
C GLY A 85 -48.31 -35.74 -21.38
N GLY A 86 -48.05 -37.01 -21.66
CA GLY A 86 -48.50 -37.69 -22.84
C GLY A 86 -50.03 -37.65 -22.91
N SER A 87 -50.52 -36.93 -23.91
CA SER A 87 -51.65 -37.36 -24.74
C SER A 87 -51.90 -36.33 -25.85
N VAL A 88 -51.42 -36.68 -27.04
CA VAL A 88 -51.83 -36.20 -28.37
C VAL A 88 -52.59 -37.40 -29.00
N PRO A 89 -53.40 -37.32 -30.09
CA PRO A 89 -54.34 -36.33 -30.64
C PRO A 89 -55.75 -36.90 -30.96
N ARG A 90 -56.63 -36.00 -31.43
CA ARG A 90 -57.84 -36.14 -32.29
C ARG A 90 -59.20 -36.21 -31.62
#